data_AF-A0A919SRH0-F1
#
_entry.id   AF-A0A919SRH0-F1
#
_cell.length_a   1.000
_cell.length_b   1.000
_cell.length_c   1.000
_cell.angle_alpha   90.00
_cell.angle_beta   90.00
_cell.angle_gamma   90.00
#
_symmetry.space_group_name_H-M   'P 1'
#
loop_
_entity.id
_entity.type
_entity.pdbx_description
1 polymer ?
#
loop_
_entity_poly.entity_id
_entity_poly.type
_entity_poly.pdbx_seq_one_letter_code
_entity_poly.pdbx_strand_id
1 'polypeptide(L)' 'MAMNFRPPEQLAERLRAQADAEHVSVQALLVKMAEDYLARHAKKAMIAREVQVVQANFADALRRLGEGA' A
#
# COMPACT_ATOMS: atom_id res chain seq x y z
N MET A 1 6.73 -19.33 -12.76
CA MET A 1 6.25 -20.33 -11.78
C MET A 1 4.83 -19.95 -11.38
N ALA A 2 3.84 -20.83 -11.58
CA ALA A 2 2.47 -20.57 -11.16
C ALA A 2 2.38 -20.77 -9.64
N MET A 3 1.97 -19.73 -8.90
CA MET A 3 1.81 -19.80 -7.46
C MET A 3 0.37 -20.23 -7.15
N ASN A 4 0.20 -21.40 -6.53
CA ASN A 4 -1.13 -21.88 -6.12
C ASN A 4 -1.52 -21.20 -4.80
N PHE A 5 -2.24 -20.09 -4.90
CA PHE A 5 -2.81 -19.42 -3.74
C PHE A 5 -4.08 -20.15 -3.28
N ARG A 6 -4.06 -20.70 -2.06
CA ARG A 6 -5.22 -21.31 -1.41
C ARG A 6 -5.60 -20.53 -0.16
N PRO A 7 -6.51 -19.55 -0.26
CA PRO A 7 -6.97 -18.80 0.89
C PRO A 7 -7.85 -19.70 1.81
N PRO A 8 -7.95 -19.37 3.10
CA PRO A 8 -8.98 -19.94 3.98
C PRO A 8 -10.38 -19.76 3.38
N GLU A 9 -11.29 -20.67 3.67
CA GLU A 9 -12.63 -20.70 3.07
C GLU A 9 -13.40 -19.38 3.23
N GLN A 10 -13.42 -18.80 4.44
CA GLN A 10 -14.03 -17.50 4.70
C GLN A 10 -13.44 -16.37 3.83
N LEU A 11 -12.13 -16.41 3.58
CA LEU A 11 -11.48 -15.42 2.72
C LEU A 11 -11.82 -15.68 1.25
N ALA A 12 -11.90 -16.93 0.83
CA ALA A 12 -12.31 -17.30 -0.53
C ALA A 12 -13.72 -16.80 -0.86
N GLU A 13 -14.66 -16.95 0.07
CA GLU A 13 -16.04 -16.44 -0.09
C GLU A 13 -16.07 -14.92 -0.23
N ARG A 14 -15.35 -14.20 0.64
CA ARG A 14 -15.26 -12.74 0.57
C ARG A 14 -14.64 -12.26 -0.73
N LEU A 15 -13.61 -12.95 -1.23
CA LEU A 15 -12.98 -12.63 -2.50
C LEU A 15 -13.91 -12.88 -3.69
N ARG A 16 -14.71 -13.95 -3.66
CA ARG A 16 -15.74 -14.20 -4.69
C ARG A 16 -16.81 -13.12 -4.67
N ALA A 17 -17.38 -12.83 -3.51
CA ALA A 17 -18.41 -11.79 -3.36
C ALA A 17 -17.92 -10.41 -3.84
N GLN A 18 -16.66 -10.05 -3.53
CA GLN A 18 -16.06 -8.81 -4.01
C GLN A 18 -15.84 -8.82 -5.54
N ALA A 19 -15.36 -9.94 -6.09
CA ALA A 19 -15.13 -10.07 -7.52
C ALA A 19 -16.44 -9.99 -8.31
N ASP A 20 -17.51 -10.59 -7.78
CA ASP A 20 -18.86 -10.51 -8.34
C ASP A 20 -19.40 -9.08 -8.31
N ALA A 21 -19.19 -8.35 -7.19
CA ALA A 21 -19.59 -6.94 -7.06
C ALA A 21 -18.84 -6.01 -8.02
N GLU A 22 -17.57 -6.32 -8.33
CA GLU A 22 -16.74 -5.56 -9.28
C GLU A 22 -16.86 -6.08 -10.73
N HIS A 23 -17.65 -7.13 -10.98
CA HIS A 23 -17.79 -7.80 -12.27
C HIS A 23 -16.45 -8.24 -12.89
N VAL A 24 -15.53 -8.75 -12.07
CA VAL A 24 -14.21 -9.23 -12.48
C VAL A 24 -13.97 -10.66 -12.02
N SER A 25 -12.95 -11.32 -12.56
CA SER A 25 -12.51 -12.62 -12.02
C SER A 25 -11.80 -12.44 -10.68
N VAL A 26 -11.88 -13.45 -9.81
CA VAL A 26 -11.14 -13.47 -8.53
C VAL A 26 -9.64 -13.29 -8.75
N GLN A 27 -9.09 -13.87 -9.82
CA GLN A 27 -7.67 -13.71 -10.13
C GLN A 27 -7.31 -12.29 -10.53
N ALA A 28 -8.14 -11.61 -11.34
CA ALA A 28 -7.93 -10.21 -11.69
C ALA A 28 -8.03 -9.30 -10.46
N LEU A 29 -9.01 -9.55 -9.58
CA LEU A 29 -9.14 -8.85 -8.30
C LEU A 29 -7.88 -9.00 -7.44
N LEU A 30 -7.35 -10.23 -7.31
CA LEU A 30 -6.15 -10.50 -6.53
C LEU A 30 -4.91 -9.77 -7.07
N VAL A 31 -4.74 -9.73 -8.40
CA VAL A 31 -3.64 -8.99 -9.04
C VAL A 31 -3.75 -7.50 -8.73
N LYS A 32 -4.94 -6.91 -8.95
CA LYS A 32 -5.22 -5.50 -8.64
C LYS A 32 -4.93 -5.18 -7.17
N MET A 33 -5.39 -6.01 -6.25
CA MET A 33 -5.15 -5.82 -4.81
C MET A 33 -3.66 -5.90 -4.46
N ALA A 34 -2.91 -6.80 -5.10
CA ALA A 34 -1.46 -6.91 -4.90
C ALA A 34 -0.72 -5.66 -5.42
N GLU A 35 -1.09 -5.15 -6.60
CA GLU A 35 -0.54 -3.91 -7.15
C GLU A 35 -0.83 -2.72 -6.24
N ASP A 36 -2.07 -2.57 -5.78
CA ASP A 36 -2.48 -1.50 -4.87
C ASP A 36 -1.71 -1.57 -3.54
N TYR A 37 -1.53 -2.77 -2.99
CA TYR A 37 -0.76 -2.98 -1.77
C TYR A 37 0.70 -2.56 -1.95
N LEU A 38 1.34 -3.02 -3.03
CA LEU A 38 2.73 -2.69 -3.33
C LEU A 38 2.91 -1.18 -3.59
N ALA A 39 2.00 -0.55 -4.32
CA ALA A 39 2.04 0.89 -4.59
C ALA A 39 1.92 1.71 -3.30
N ARG A 40 1.01 1.33 -2.38
CA ARG A 40 0.88 1.98 -1.07
C ARG A 40 2.15 1.85 -0.23
N HIS A 41 2.76 0.66 -0.22
CA HIS A 41 3.99 0.41 0.51
C HIS A 41 5.19 1.17 -0.07
N ALA A 42 5.33 1.18 -1.40
CA ALA A 42 6.37 1.94 -2.09
C ALA A 42 6.22 3.44 -1.81
N LYS A 43 5.00 3.99 -1.88
CA LYS A 43 4.73 5.39 -1.56
C LYS A 43 5.09 5.73 -0.11
N LYS A 44 4.76 4.87 0.85
CA LYS A 44 5.12 5.07 2.26
C LYS A 44 6.64 5.06 2.47
N ALA A 45 7.34 4.12 1.84
CA ALA A 45 8.80 4.03 1.91
C ALA A 45 9.47 5.27 1.29
N MET A 46 8.97 5.74 0.14
CA MET A 46 9.42 6.97 -0.48
C MET A 46 9.23 8.17 0.44
N ILE A 47 8.03 8.36 1.01
CA ILE A 47 7.76 9.46 1.95
C ILE A 47 8.71 9.41 3.14
N ALA A 48 8.92 8.23 3.74
CA ALA A 48 9.83 8.08 4.88
C ALA A 48 11.27 8.47 4.52
N ARG A 49 11.74 8.07 3.33
CA ARG A 49 13.06 8.45 2.82
C ARG A 49 13.17 9.95 2.62
N GLU A 50 12.20 10.58 1.96
CA GLU A 50 12.22 12.03 1.71
C GLU A 50 12.17 12.81 3.02
N VAL A 51 11.37 12.39 4.00
CA VAL A 51 11.34 12.99 5.33
C VAL A 51 12.72 12.91 6.00
N GLN A 52 13.42 11.77 5.91
CA GLN A 52 14.78 11.65 6.45
C GLN A 52 15.76 12.60 5.75
N VAL A 53 15.68 12.76 4.42
CA VAL A 53 16.52 13.69 3.66
C VAL A 53 16.28 15.13 4.11
N VAL A 54 15.02 15.54 4.27
CA VAL A 54 14.69 16.89 4.73
C VAL A 54 15.16 17.09 6.17
N GLN A 55 14.96 16.12 7.06
CA GLN A 55 15.45 16.20 8.44
C GLN A 55 16.97 16.32 8.51
N ALA A 56 17.71 15.54 7.71
CA ALA A 56 19.18 15.59 7.71
C ALA A 56 19.74 16.92 7.19
N ASN A 57 19.09 17.53 6.19
CA ASN A 57 19.60 18.72 5.52
C ASN A 57 19.03 20.04 6.06
N PHE A 58 17.85 20.00 6.69
CA PHE A 58 17.09 21.20 7.08
C PHE A 58 16.56 21.14 8.52
N ALA A 59 17.23 20.39 9.40
CA ALA A 59 16.87 20.25 10.82
C ALA A 59 16.56 21.59 11.51
N ASP A 60 17.41 22.60 11.28
CA ASP A 60 17.28 23.92 11.90
C ASP A 60 16.08 24.72 11.36
N ALA A 61 15.78 24.60 10.07
CA ALA A 61 14.62 25.24 9.47
C ALA A 61 13.31 24.57 9.94
N LEU A 62 13.30 23.24 10.06
CA LEU A 62 12.17 22.48 10.61
C LEU A 62 11.91 22.82 12.08
N ARG A 63 12.97 22.97 12.89
CA ARG A 63 12.84 23.37 14.30
C ARG A 63 12.15 24.72 14.44
N ARG A 64 12.59 25.71 13.65
CA ARG A 64 12.00 27.06 13.63
C ARG A 64 10.56 27.07 13.13
N LEU A 65 10.21 26.19 12.19
CA LEU A 65 8.84 26.02 11.72
C LEU A 65 7.92 25.48 12.84
N GLY A 66 8.40 24.53 13.65
CA GLY A 66 7.65 23.97 14.78
C GLY A 66 7.50 24.92 15.97
N GLU A 67 8.44 25.85 16.16
CA GLU A 67 8.37 26.89 17.20
C GLU A 67 7.48 28.08 16.81
N GLY A 68 7.18 28.25 15.52
CA GLY A 68 6.33 29.33 15.00
C GLY A 68 4.86 28.95 14.78
N ALA A 69 4.46 27.73 15.13
CA ALA A 69 3.11 27.18 14.97
C ALA A 69 2.32 27.19 16.29
#